data_AF-A0A1G7VTK1-F1
#
_entry.id   AF-A0A1G7VTK1-F1
#
_cell.length_a   1.000
_cell.length_b   1.000
_cell.length_c   1.000
_cell.angle_alpha   90.00
_cell.angle_beta   90.00
_cell.angle_gamma   90.00
#
_symmetry.space_group_name_H-M   'P 1'
#
loop_
_entity.id
_entity.type
_entity.pdbx_description
1 polymer ?
#
loop_
_entity_poly.entity_id
_entity_poly.type
_entity_poly.pdbx_seq_one_letter_code
_entity_poly.pdbx_strand_id
1 'polypeptide(L)' 'MGSIRRLRLVQIISLVVWIGSVALFASGEGPLRSLWMVLWIVAFVVFQVAFWRSMWLVSQPRMPRDEPDADAG' A
#
# COMPACT_ATOMS: atom_id res chain seq x y z
N MET A 1 -0.39 -16.15 4.46
CA MET A 1 -1.60 -15.31 4.45
C MET A 1 -1.49 -13.98 5.21
N GLY A 2 -0.58 -13.81 6.19
CA GLY A 2 -0.46 -12.55 6.96
C GLY A 2 0.11 -11.33 6.21
N SER A 3 0.96 -11.53 5.20
CA SER A 3 1.61 -10.44 4.44
C SER A 3 0.63 -9.62 3.60
N ILE A 4 -0.27 -10.29 2.86
CA ILE A 4 -1.26 -9.63 1.98
C ILE A 4 -2.28 -8.83 2.80
N ARG A 5 -2.69 -9.34 3.97
CA ARG A 5 -3.58 -8.60 4.89
C ARG A 5 -2.93 -7.31 5.38
N ARG A 6 -1.63 -7.34 5.75
CA ARG A 6 -0.89 -6.15 6.17
C ARG A 6 -0.77 -5.13 5.03
N LEU A 7 -0.48 -5.58 3.81
CA LEU A 7 -0.40 -4.70 2.63
C LEU A 7 -1.73 -3.99 2.33
N ARG A 8 -2.86 -4.72 2.39
CA ARG A 8 -4.20 -4.11 2.26
C ARG A 8 -4.48 -3.10 3.37
N LEU A 9 -4.13 -3.40 4.61
CA LEU A 9 -4.32 -2.50 5.75
C LEU A 9 -3.53 -1.19 5.56
N VAL A 10 -2.27 -1.30 5.14
CA VAL A 10 -1.41 -0.14 4.84
C VAL A 10 -2.00 0.68 3.69
N GLN A 11 -2.48 0.04 2.61
CA GLN A 11 -3.14 0.75 1.52
C GLN A 11 -4.39 1.52 2.00
N ILE A 12 -5.26 0.90 2.81
CA ILE A 12 -6.48 1.55 3.30
C ILE A 12 -6.14 2.72 4.21
N ILE A 13 -5.23 2.53 5.17
CA ILE A 13 -4.81 3.61 6.09
C ILE A 13 -4.18 4.76 5.29
N SER A 14 -3.30 4.44 4.34
CA SER A 14 -2.66 5.45 3.49
C SER A 14 -3.69 6.21 2.65
N LEU A 15 -4.71 5.53 2.13
CA LEU A 15 -5.78 6.17 1.37
C LEU A 15 -6.61 7.11 2.25
N VAL A 16 -6.98 6.68 3.46
CA VAL A 16 -7.74 7.50 4.42
C VAL A 16 -6.95 8.73 4.83
N VAL A 17 -5.66 8.57 5.14
CA VAL A 17 -4.77 9.68 5.49
C VAL A 17 -4.62 10.64 4.31
N TRP A 18 -4.49 10.11 3.09
CA TRP A 18 -4.39 10.92 1.87
C TRP A 18 -5.66 11.75 1.64
N ILE A 19 -6.84 11.12 1.66
CA ILE A 19 -8.14 11.81 1.48
C ILE A 19 -8.38 12.83 2.59
N GLY A 20 -8.10 12.48 3.84
CA GLY A 20 -8.22 13.39 4.98
C GLY A 20 -7.31 14.61 4.84
N SER A 21 -6.07 14.40 4.36
CA SER A 21 -5.13 15.49 4.11
C SER A 21 -5.59 16.41 2.98
N VAL A 22 -6.21 15.88 1.91
CA VAL A 22 -6.81 16.71 0.83
C VAL A 22 -7.91 17.60 1.38
N ALA A 23 -8.85 17.01 2.14
CA ALA A 23 -10.00 17.73 2.67
C ALA A 23 -9.57 18.86 3.61
N LEU A 24 -8.58 18.60 4.46
CA LEU A 24 -8.03 19.58 5.41
C LEU A 24 -7.15 20.64 4.72
N PHE A 25 -6.44 20.27 3.65
CA PHE A 25 -5.71 21.23 2.81
C PHE A 25 -6.67 22.18 2.06
N ALA A 26 -7.80 21.66 1.56
CA ALA A 26 -8.79 22.43 0.84
C ALA A 26 -9.59 23.38 1.74
N SER A 27 -9.75 23.05 3.03
CA SER A 27 -10.49 23.87 4.00
C SER A 27 -9.62 24.85 4.81
N GLY A 28 -8.29 24.68 4.79
CA GLY A 28 -7.37 25.45 5.63
C GLY A 28 -6.68 26.59 4.90
N GLU A 29 -7.02 27.83 5.25
CA GLU A 29 -6.23 29.02 4.94
C GLU A 29 -5.34 29.36 6.15
N GLY A 30 -4.06 28.97 6.10
CA GLY A 30 -3.12 29.23 7.20
C GLY A 30 -1.79 28.49 7.07
N PRO A 31 -0.83 28.72 7.99
CA PRO A 31 0.51 28.11 7.96
C PRO A 31 0.48 26.57 8.07
N LEU A 32 -0.62 26.01 8.59
CA LEU A 32 -0.85 24.56 8.65
C LEU A 32 -1.10 23.93 7.27
N ARG A 33 -1.42 24.74 6.24
CA ARG A 33 -1.64 24.27 4.87
C ARG A 33 -0.40 23.59 4.29
N SER A 34 0.79 24.11 4.55
CA SER A 34 2.05 23.47 4.15
C SER A 34 2.26 22.12 4.85
N LEU A 35 1.82 22.00 6.11
CA LEU A 35 1.90 20.75 6.87
C LEU A 35 0.97 19.68 6.25
N TRP A 36 -0.26 20.06 5.89
CA TRP A 36 -1.20 19.18 5.18
C TRP A 36 -0.69 18.78 3.80
N MET A 37 -0.02 19.68 3.07
CA MET A 37 0.61 19.38 1.78
C MET A 37 1.74 18.35 1.91
N VAL A 38 2.60 18.48 2.93
CA VAL A 38 3.65 17.49 3.21
C VAL A 38 3.04 16.14 3.58
N LEU A 39 2.03 16.13 4.45
CA LEU A 39 1.31 14.91 4.82
C LEU A 39 0.69 14.23 3.60
N TRP A 40 0.13 15.02 2.68
CA TRP A 40 -0.46 14.56 1.44
C TRP A 40 0.57 13.89 0.52
N ILE A 41 1.73 14.51 0.33
CA ILE A 41 2.83 13.95 -0.49
C ILE A 41 3.35 12.65 0.12
N VAL A 42 3.61 12.64 1.43
CA VAL A 42 4.11 11.45 2.12
C VAL A 42 3.11 10.29 2.02
N ALA A 43 1.83 10.55 2.27
CA ALA A 43 0.77 9.55 2.15
C ALA A 43 0.63 9.02 0.71
N PHE A 44 0.80 9.87 -0.30
CA PHE A 44 0.78 9.47 -1.70
C PHE A 44 1.96 8.54 -2.05
N VAL A 45 3.18 8.89 -1.62
CA VAL A 45 4.37 8.05 -1.86
C VAL A 45 4.24 6.69 -1.19
N VAL A 46 3.79 6.65 0.08
CA VAL A 46 3.56 5.39 0.81
C VAL A 46 2.52 4.52 0.10
N PHE A 47 1.43 5.13 -0.38
CA PHE A 47 0.40 4.43 -1.14
C PHE A 47 0.98 3.80 -2.43
N GLN A 48 1.75 4.56 -3.20
CA GLN A 48 2.35 4.07 -4.45
C GLN A 48 3.34 2.93 -4.21
N VAL A 49 4.20 3.03 -3.19
CA VAL A 49 5.13 1.95 -2.80
C VAL A 49 4.37 0.69 -2.40
N ALA A 50 3.31 0.83 -1.58
CA ALA A 50 2.49 -0.30 -1.17
C ALA A 50 1.73 -0.94 -2.35
N PHE A 51 1.23 -0.12 -3.29
CA PHE A 51 0.58 -0.58 -4.51
C PHE A 51 1.55 -1.36 -5.41
N TRP A 52 2.73 -0.80 -5.69
CA TRP A 52 3.74 -1.48 -6.53
C TRP A 52 4.20 -2.79 -5.92
N ARG A 53 4.41 -2.82 -4.60
CA ARG A 53 4.78 -4.05 -3.88
C ARG A 53 3.67 -5.10 -3.92
N SER A 54 2.42 -4.68 -3.88
CA SER A 54 1.26 -5.57 -4.02
C SER A 54 1.18 -6.16 -5.42
N MET A 55 1.36 -5.33 -6.46
CA MET A 55 1.44 -5.77 -7.85
C MET A 55 2.58 -6.77 -8.07
N TRP A 56 3.77 -6.50 -7.52
CA TRP A 56 4.92 -7.39 -7.61
C TRP A 56 4.67 -8.77 -7.01
N LEU A 57 3.98 -8.82 -5.85
CA LEU A 57 3.63 -10.09 -5.20
C LEU A 57 2.55 -10.86 -5.97
N VAL A 58 1.65 -10.17 -6.68
CA VAL A 58 0.64 -10.80 -7.54
C VAL A 58 1.28 -11.33 -8.82
N SER A 59 2.29 -10.64 -9.37
CA SER A 59 2.97 -11.04 -10.59
C SER A 59 4.09 -12.07 -10.39
N GLN A 60 4.34 -12.55 -9.16
CA GLN A 60 5.27 -13.66 -8.98
C GLN A 60 4.71 -14.92 -9.66
N PRO A 61 5.44 -15.54 -10.61
CA PRO A 61 5.04 -16.82 -11.18
C PRO A 61 4.90 -17.80 -10.02
N ARG A 62 3.76 -18.52 -9.95
CA ARG A 62 3.63 -19.65 -9.03
C ARG A 62 4.75 -20.62 -9.38
N MET A 63 5.79 -20.69 -8.55
CA MET A 63 6.79 -21.75 -8.68
C MET A 63 6.04 -23.07 -8.67
N PRO A 64 6.21 -23.94 -9.68
CA PRO A 64 5.72 -25.30 -9.61
C PRO A 64 6.23 -25.86 -8.29
N ARG A 65 5.32 -26.36 -7.44
CA ARG A 65 5.76 -27.24 -6.37
C ARG A 65 6.36 -28.43 -7.10
N ASP A 66 7.65 -28.65 -6.93
CA ASP A 66 8.23 -29.97 -7.12
C ASP A 66 7.53 -30.88 -6.11
N GLU A 67 6.36 -31.39 -6.48
CA GLU A 67 5.75 -32.53 -5.82
C GLU A 67 6.72 -33.67 -6.08
N PRO A 68 7.42 -34.18 -5.04
CA PRO A 68 8.25 -35.35 -5.23
C PRO A 68 7.33 -36.46 -5.69
N ASP A 69 7.63 -37.00 -6.88
CA ASP A 69 6.92 -38.10 -7.52
C ASP A 69 6.50 -39.11 -6.44
N ALA A 70 5.18 -39.23 -6.26
CA ALA A 70 4.56 -40.19 -5.36
C ALA A 70 4.64 -41.63 -5.92
N ASP A 71 5.76 -41.94 -6.59
CA ASP A 71 6.04 -43.20 -7.29
C ASP A 71 7.30 -43.90 -6.72
N ALA A 72 7.61 -43.66 -5.44
CA ALA A 72 8.65 -44.41 -4.71
C ALA A 72 8.07 -45.08 -3.47
N GLY A 73 7.46 -46.27 -3.65
CA GLY A 73 7.10 -47.17 -2.54
C GLY A 73 5.97 -48.13 -2.85
#